data_AF-A0A932EN50-F1
#
_entry.id   AF-A0A932EN50-F1
#
_cell.length_a   1.000
_cell.length_b   1.000
_cell.length_c   1.000
_cell.angle_alpha   90.00
_cell.angle_beta   90.00
_cell.angle_gamma   90.00
#
_symmetry.space_group_name_H-M   'P 1'
#
loop_
_entity.id
_entity.type
_entity.pdbx_description
1 polymer ?
#
loop_
_entity_poly.entity_id
_entity_poly.type
_entity_poly.pdbx_seq_one_letter_code
_entity_poly.pdbx_strand_id
1 'polypeptide(L)'
;MNKKQLTIKEKSKIVPGYKNPMQMPRILKVIVSSGVGSFKDKSKFKVVEDRLARITGQKPAPRGAKVSISSFKSRQGDTVGYQVTLRGKRMFDFLDRLVHLALPRTKDFRGISPDAADEMGNYTLGIKEHTIFPETSDEELKDVFGLAVTIVTTAKSKDEVVAFLTHLGFPFRK
;
A
#
# COMPACT_ATOMS: atom_id res chain seq x y z
N MET A 1 21.61 8.88 -0.31
CA MET A 1 21.09 9.15 -1.68
C MET A 1 21.67 8.12 -2.64
N ASN A 2 20.84 7.48 -3.48
CA ASN A 2 21.21 6.63 -4.63
C ASN A 2 21.83 5.23 -4.43
N LYS A 3 21.17 4.32 -3.70
CA LYS A 3 21.41 2.85 -3.86
C LYS A 3 20.22 2.04 -4.42
N LYS A 4 19.09 2.68 -4.76
CA LYS A 4 17.90 1.99 -5.33
C LYS A 4 17.68 2.17 -6.84
N GLN A 5 18.63 2.81 -7.54
CA GLN A 5 18.82 2.56 -8.96
C GLN A 5 19.84 1.44 -9.12
N LEU A 6 19.46 0.21 -8.72
CA LEU A 6 20.14 -0.97 -9.25
C LEU A 6 20.06 -0.87 -10.77
N THR A 7 21.25 -0.71 -11.35
CA THR A 7 21.51 -0.31 -12.72
C THR A 7 20.78 -1.23 -13.68
N ILE A 8 20.17 -0.65 -14.71
CA ILE A 8 19.39 -1.34 -15.75
C ILE A 8 20.16 -2.53 -16.37
N LYS A 9 21.50 -2.53 -16.30
CA LYS A 9 22.38 -3.61 -16.76
C LYS A 9 22.38 -4.89 -15.90
N GLU A 10 22.10 -4.84 -14.61
CA GLU A 10 22.08 -6.05 -13.76
C GLU A 10 20.73 -6.78 -13.84
N LYS A 11 19.67 -6.06 -14.20
CA LYS A 11 18.30 -6.58 -14.22
C LYS A 11 17.92 -7.37 -15.49
N SER A 12 18.75 -7.33 -16.55
CA SER A 12 18.46 -8.04 -17.82
C SER A 12 18.73 -9.55 -17.76
N LYS A 13 19.35 -10.07 -16.69
CA LYS A 13 19.66 -11.50 -16.53
C LYS A 13 18.64 -12.27 -15.70
N ILE A 14 17.65 -11.59 -15.10
CA ILE A 14 16.95 -12.13 -13.91
C ILE A 14 15.50 -12.55 -14.22
N VAL A 15 14.88 -12.02 -15.27
CA VAL A 15 13.64 -12.57 -15.84
C VAL A 15 13.94 -12.99 -17.27
N PRO A 16 13.90 -14.30 -17.61
CA PRO A 16 14.19 -14.74 -18.97
C PRO A 16 13.11 -14.22 -19.92
N GLY A 17 13.48 -13.36 -20.88
CA GLY A 17 12.60 -13.06 -22.03
C GLY A 17 12.52 -11.61 -22.51
N TYR A 18 13.02 -10.60 -21.78
CA TYR A 18 12.89 -9.20 -22.21
C TYR A 18 13.99 -8.77 -23.18
N LYS A 19 13.61 -8.51 -24.43
CA LYS A 19 14.51 -8.04 -25.50
C LYS A 19 14.86 -6.55 -25.38
N ASN A 20 14.00 -5.76 -24.72
CA ASN A 20 14.17 -4.32 -24.61
C ASN A 20 14.26 -3.90 -23.12
N PRO A 21 15.29 -3.13 -22.70
CA PRO A 21 15.40 -2.60 -21.35
C PRO A 21 14.17 -1.82 -20.86
N MET A 22 13.41 -1.20 -21.78
CA MET A 22 12.19 -0.46 -21.48
C MET A 22 10.99 -1.35 -21.14
N GLN A 23 11.05 -2.65 -21.45
CA GLN A 23 10.01 -3.63 -21.09
C GLN A 23 10.07 -4.05 -19.63
N MET A 24 11.15 -3.69 -18.92
CA MET A 24 11.36 -4.11 -17.56
C MET A 24 10.30 -3.54 -16.60
N PRO A 25 9.75 -4.37 -15.69
CA PRO A 25 8.80 -3.92 -14.69
C PRO A 25 9.30 -2.75 -13.85
N ARG A 26 8.41 -1.78 -13.64
CA ARG A 26 8.63 -0.64 -12.74
C ARG A 26 7.38 -0.40 -11.90
N ILE A 27 7.59 0.15 -10.70
CA ILE A 27 6.50 0.63 -9.86
C ILE A 27 6.07 2.00 -10.38
N LEU A 28 4.77 2.15 -10.70
CA LEU A 28 4.20 3.40 -11.21
C LEU A 28 3.70 4.31 -10.10
N LYS A 29 3.00 3.73 -9.12
CA LYS A 29 2.42 4.42 -7.97
C LYS A 29 2.11 3.40 -6.88
N VAL A 30 2.04 3.89 -5.65
CA VAL A 30 1.49 3.14 -4.52
C VAL A 30 0.26 3.89 -4.02
N ILE A 31 -0.83 3.16 -3.85
CA ILE A 31 -2.08 3.69 -3.34
C ILE A 31 -2.27 3.13 -1.93
N VAL A 32 -2.49 4.02 -0.96
CA VAL A 32 -2.87 3.64 0.40
C VAL A 32 -4.31 4.08 0.60
N SER A 33 -5.18 3.16 0.99
CA SER A 33 -6.59 3.45 1.26
C SER A 33 -7.01 2.91 2.62
N SER A 34 -7.92 3.62 3.27
CA SER A 34 -8.57 3.15 4.49
C SER A 34 -10.06 3.48 4.42
N GLY A 35 -10.90 2.48 4.69
CA GLY A 35 -12.34 2.63 4.78
C GLY A 35 -12.77 2.80 6.24
N VAL A 36 -13.56 3.83 6.52
CA VAL A 36 -14.10 4.11 7.85
C VAL A 36 -15.58 3.75 7.81
N GLY A 37 -15.89 2.49 8.12
CA GLY A 37 -17.25 1.94 8.00
C GLY A 37 -18.30 2.52 8.96
N SER A 38 -17.89 3.38 9.90
CA SER A 38 -18.79 4.04 10.85
C SER A 38 -18.96 5.52 10.51
N PHE A 39 -19.98 5.83 9.71
CA PHE A 39 -20.33 7.20 9.28
C PHE A 39 -20.70 8.18 10.41
N LYS A 40 -21.03 7.67 11.60
CA LYS A 40 -21.53 8.48 12.72
C LYS A 40 -20.41 9.15 13.53
N ASP A 41 -19.24 8.53 13.58
CA ASP A 41 -18.16 8.96 14.47
C ASP A 41 -17.22 9.92 13.75
N LYS A 42 -17.57 11.21 13.72
CA LYS A 42 -16.72 12.26 13.11
C LYS A 42 -15.31 12.33 13.73
N SER A 43 -15.15 11.88 14.97
CA SER A 43 -13.84 11.76 15.64
C SER A 43 -12.93 10.75 14.93
N LYS A 44 -13.45 9.57 14.56
CA LYS A 44 -12.69 8.51 13.89
C LYS A 44 -12.14 8.96 12.53
N PHE A 45 -12.93 9.70 11.76
CA PHE A 45 -12.45 10.25 10.48
C PHE A 45 -11.23 11.15 10.65
N LYS A 46 -11.23 12.04 11.65
CA LYS A 46 -10.09 12.91 11.95
C LYS A 46 -8.85 12.12 12.38
N VAL A 47 -9.03 11.09 13.22
CA VAL A 47 -7.92 10.22 13.65
C VAL A 47 -7.31 9.47 12.46
N VAL A 48 -8.15 8.93 11.57
CA VAL A 48 -7.70 8.23 10.37
C VAL A 48 -6.97 9.19 9.42
N GLU A 49 -7.49 10.40 9.22
CA GLU A 49 -6.83 11.44 8.41
C GLU A 49 -5.45 11.80 8.95
N ASP A 50 -5.33 12.08 10.25
CA ASP A 50 -4.07 12.46 10.89
C ASP A 50 -3.05 11.31 10.84
N ARG A 51 -3.46 10.09 11.21
CA ARG A 51 -2.56 8.93 11.20
C ARG A 51 -2.11 8.57 9.79
N LEU A 52 -2.99 8.60 8.78
CA LEU A 52 -2.58 8.40 7.39
C LEU A 52 -1.64 9.50 6.89
N ALA A 53 -1.84 10.75 7.33
CA ALA A 53 -0.96 11.85 7.02
C ALA A 53 0.43 11.65 7.64
N ARG A 54 0.53 11.17 8.88
CA ARG A 54 1.81 10.82 9.53
C ARG A 54 2.52 9.66 8.82
N ILE A 55 1.80 8.58 8.51
CA ILE A 55 2.37 7.40 7.83
C ILE A 55 2.91 7.77 6.44
N THR A 56 2.11 8.45 5.63
CA THR A 56 2.46 8.75 4.23
C THR A 56 3.21 10.07 4.04
N GLY A 57 3.26 10.90 5.09
CA GLY A 57 3.72 12.29 5.07
C GLY A 57 2.82 13.23 4.25
N GLN A 58 1.70 12.74 3.71
CA GLN A 58 0.85 13.45 2.73
C GLN A 58 -0.57 13.54 3.26
N LYS A 59 -1.18 14.72 3.16
CA LYS A 59 -2.60 14.87 3.48
C LYS A 59 -3.46 13.94 2.59
N PRO A 60 -4.26 13.03 3.18
CA PRO A 60 -5.07 12.12 2.41
C PRO A 60 -6.29 12.80 1.78
N ALA A 61 -6.73 12.30 0.63
CA ALA A 61 -7.92 12.79 -0.04
C ALA A 61 -9.17 12.06 0.51
N PRO A 62 -10.21 12.78 0.94
CA PRO A 62 -11.47 12.17 1.35
C PRO A 62 -12.18 11.54 0.14
N ARG A 63 -12.82 10.40 0.36
CA ARG A 63 -13.60 9.68 -0.64
C ARG A 63 -15.07 9.64 -0.22
N GLY A 64 -15.89 10.41 -0.95
CA GLY A 64 -17.34 10.44 -0.78
C GLY A 64 -18.02 9.22 -1.42
N ALA A 65 -19.14 8.79 -0.83
CA ALA A 65 -20.02 7.80 -1.41
C ALA A 65 -20.62 8.32 -2.71
N LYS A 66 -20.51 7.53 -3.79
CA LYS A 66 -21.11 7.87 -5.09
C LYS A 66 -22.59 7.50 -5.17
N VAL A 67 -23.02 6.50 -4.40
CA VAL A 67 -24.37 5.93 -4.43
C VAL A 67 -24.89 5.89 -3.00
N SER A 68 -26.16 6.23 -2.82
CA SER A 68 -26.87 6.11 -1.54
C SER A 68 -27.30 4.66 -1.34
N ILE A 69 -26.89 4.05 -0.22
CA ILE A 69 -27.26 2.67 0.11
C ILE A 69 -27.83 2.66 1.54
N SER A 70 -29.13 2.39 1.64
CA SER A 70 -29.88 2.43 2.90
C SER A 70 -29.35 1.44 3.95
N SER A 71 -28.90 0.25 3.52
CA SER A 71 -28.35 -0.79 4.42
C SER A 71 -27.11 -0.32 5.19
N PHE A 72 -26.26 0.50 4.56
CA PHE A 72 -25.08 1.08 5.19
C PHE A 72 -25.34 2.46 5.81
N LYS A 73 -26.59 2.96 5.73
CA LYS A 73 -27.00 4.31 6.18
C LYS A 73 -26.15 5.42 5.56
N SER A 74 -25.61 5.18 4.35
CA SER A 74 -24.77 6.12 3.61
C SER A 74 -25.61 6.88 2.58
N ARG A 75 -25.45 8.20 2.53
CA ARG A 75 -25.99 9.07 1.49
C ARG A 75 -24.89 9.47 0.51
N GLN A 76 -25.29 9.77 -0.72
CA GLN A 76 -24.38 10.32 -1.72
C GLN A 76 -23.69 11.58 -1.19
N GLY A 77 -22.37 11.64 -1.30
CA GLY A 77 -21.53 12.72 -0.78
C GLY A 77 -20.97 12.49 0.62
N ASP A 78 -21.48 11.53 1.39
CA ASP A 78 -20.93 11.21 2.71
C ASP A 78 -19.51 10.66 2.58
N THR A 79 -18.58 11.14 3.42
CA THR A 79 -17.20 10.62 3.42
C THR A 79 -17.19 9.19 3.96
N VAL A 80 -16.71 8.25 3.16
CA VAL A 80 -16.62 6.81 3.49
C VAL A 80 -15.21 6.43 3.95
N GLY A 81 -14.21 7.18 3.49
CA GLY A 81 -12.82 6.86 3.81
C GLY A 81 -11.85 7.82 3.17
N TYR A 82 -10.57 7.44 3.23
CA TYR A 82 -9.46 8.25 2.80
C TYR A 82 -8.54 7.47 1.87
N GLN A 83 -7.94 8.17 0.92
CA GLN A 83 -6.98 7.59 -0.02
C GLN A 83 -5.80 8.54 -0.24
N VAL A 84 -4.59 7.97 -0.28
CA VAL A 84 -3.35 8.65 -0.65
C VAL A 84 -2.78 7.96 -1.89
N THR A 85 -2.30 8.73 -2.86
CA THR A 85 -1.51 8.19 -3.97
C THR A 85 -0.09 8.73 -3.88
N LEU A 86 0.86 7.84 -3.70
CA LEU A 86 2.29 8.13 -3.61
C LEU A 86 2.97 7.85 -4.95
N ARG A 87 3.83 8.78 -5.38
CA ARG A 87 4.64 8.68 -6.60
C ARG A 87 6.05 9.21 -6.34
N GLY A 88 7.00 8.83 -7.20
CA GLY A 88 8.38 9.31 -7.15
C GLY A 88 9.11 8.89 -5.87
N LYS A 89 9.90 9.80 -5.29
CA LYS A 89 10.73 9.51 -4.11
C LYS A 89 9.92 9.03 -2.90
N ARG A 90 8.81 9.71 -2.60
CA ARG A 90 7.95 9.42 -1.44
C ARG A 90 7.37 8.01 -1.48
N MET A 91 7.10 7.50 -2.68
CA MET A 91 6.65 6.13 -2.89
C MET A 91 7.72 5.12 -2.48
N PHE A 92 8.96 5.32 -2.92
CA PHE A 92 10.07 4.43 -2.56
C PHE A 92 10.40 4.50 -1.07
N ASP A 93 10.34 5.69 -0.47
CA ASP A 93 10.56 5.87 0.97
C ASP A 93 9.44 5.20 1.79
N PHE A 94 8.19 5.26 1.34
CA PHE A 94 7.08 4.54 1.98
C PHE A 94 7.22 3.03 1.86
N LEU A 95 7.55 2.51 0.66
CA LEU A 95 7.76 1.07 0.46
C LEU A 95 8.93 0.54 1.29
N ASP A 96 10.00 1.33 1.41
CA ASP A 96 11.15 0.96 2.24
C ASP A 96 10.76 0.83 3.72
N ARG A 97 10.01 1.81 4.24
CA ARG A 97 9.47 1.75 5.61
C ARG A 97 8.48 0.60 5.78
N LEU A 98 7.63 0.35 4.79
CA LEU A 98 6.68 -0.76 4.82
C LEU A 98 7.40 -2.11 4.98
N VAL A 99 8.39 -2.38 4.12
CA VAL A 99 9.08 -3.67 4.08
C VAL A 99 10.01 -3.86 5.28
N HIS A 100 10.80 -2.86 5.65
CA HIS A 100 11.85 -3.03 6.67
C HIS A 100 11.39 -2.70 8.09
N LEU A 101 10.37 -1.85 8.28
CA LEU A 101 9.91 -1.45 9.60
C LEU A 101 8.52 -2.01 9.94
N ALA A 102 7.55 -1.85 9.03
CA ALA A 102 6.15 -2.14 9.34
C ALA A 102 5.82 -3.64 9.30
N LEU A 103 6.21 -4.35 8.23
CA LEU A 103 5.92 -5.80 8.10
C LEU A 103 6.50 -6.64 9.25
N PRO A 104 7.78 -6.48 9.65
CA PRO A 104 8.35 -7.26 10.75
C PRO A 104 7.70 -7.00 12.11
N ARG A 105 7.08 -5.82 12.30
CA ARG A 105 6.33 -5.46 13.51
C ARG A 105 4.91 -6.03 13.54
N THR A 106 4.45 -6.63 12.45
CA THR A 106 3.11 -7.23 12.41
C THR A 106 3.08 -8.47 13.31
N LYS A 107 2.08 -8.56 14.19
CA LYS A 107 1.89 -9.73 15.06
C LYS A 107 1.69 -10.98 14.17
N ASP A 108 2.45 -12.04 14.45
CA ASP A 108 2.45 -13.29 13.69
C ASP A 108 2.84 -13.15 12.20
N PHE A 109 3.81 -12.29 11.89
CA PHE A 109 4.30 -12.14 10.51
C PHE A 109 5.01 -13.41 10.00
N ARG A 110 4.38 -14.11 9.03
CA ARG A 110 4.94 -15.31 8.35
C ARG A 110 5.33 -15.05 6.89
N GLY A 111 5.41 -13.78 6.50
CA GLY A 111 5.49 -13.37 5.10
C GLY A 111 4.13 -12.98 4.51
N ILE A 112 4.18 -12.21 3.43
CA ILE A 112 3.00 -11.80 2.66
C ILE A 112 2.62 -12.88 1.65
N SER A 113 1.32 -13.01 1.34
CA SER A 113 0.86 -13.99 0.36
C SER A 113 1.19 -13.54 -1.07
N PRO A 114 1.73 -14.42 -1.93
CA PRO A 114 1.87 -14.16 -3.36
C PRO A 114 0.51 -14.12 -4.09
N ASP A 115 -0.55 -14.65 -3.48
CA ASP A 115 -1.88 -14.72 -4.11
C ASP A 115 -2.62 -13.39 -4.16
N ALA A 116 -2.15 -12.40 -3.41
CA ALA A 116 -2.71 -11.05 -3.45
C ALA A 116 -2.25 -10.23 -4.67
N ALA A 117 -1.54 -10.88 -5.61
CA ALA A 117 -1.21 -10.33 -6.91
C ALA A 117 -2.37 -10.57 -7.90
N ASP A 118 -2.79 -9.49 -8.56
CA ASP A 118 -3.82 -9.50 -9.59
C ASP A 118 -3.24 -9.98 -10.93
N GLU A 119 -4.10 -10.54 -11.79
CA GLU A 119 -3.71 -11.00 -13.14
C GLU A 119 -3.12 -9.87 -14.00
N MET A 120 -3.51 -8.63 -13.75
CA MET A 120 -3.01 -7.44 -14.45
C MET A 120 -1.65 -6.95 -13.94
N GLY A 121 -0.97 -7.68 -13.04
CA GLY A 121 0.37 -7.33 -12.54
C GLY A 121 0.37 -6.26 -11.45
N ASN A 122 -0.72 -6.12 -10.69
CA ASN A 122 -0.78 -5.29 -9.48
C ASN A 122 -0.70 -6.16 -8.24
N TYR A 123 -0.32 -5.57 -7.11
CA TYR A 123 -0.28 -6.29 -5.84
C TYR A 123 -1.01 -5.49 -4.76
N THR A 124 -1.97 -6.11 -4.08
CA THR A 124 -2.73 -5.44 -3.01
C THR A 124 -2.51 -6.14 -1.67
N LEU A 125 -1.87 -5.43 -0.74
CA LEU A 125 -1.66 -5.90 0.62
C LEU A 125 -2.72 -5.31 1.56
N GLY A 126 -3.48 -6.17 2.22
CA GLY A 126 -4.36 -5.78 3.33
C GLY A 126 -3.61 -5.80 4.67
N ILE A 127 -3.65 -4.68 5.40
CA ILE A 127 -3.10 -4.55 6.75
C ILE A 127 -4.27 -4.35 7.71
N LYS A 128 -4.40 -5.25 8.68
CA LYS A 128 -5.52 -5.22 9.64
C LYS A 128 -5.41 -4.07 10.63
N GLU A 129 -4.18 -3.71 11.02
CA GLU A 129 -3.91 -2.72 12.07
C GLU A 129 -2.84 -1.74 11.61
N HIS A 130 -3.13 -0.43 11.67
CA HIS A 130 -2.15 0.61 11.33
C HIS A 130 -1.06 0.81 12.40
N THR A 131 -1.15 0.14 13.55
CA THR A 131 -0.20 0.20 14.67
C THR A 131 1.18 -0.36 14.32
N ILE A 132 1.28 -1.07 13.19
CA ILE A 132 2.55 -1.60 12.67
C ILE A 132 3.54 -0.49 12.28
N PHE A 133 3.04 0.73 12.03
CA PHE A 133 3.87 1.88 11.68
C PHE A 133 4.41 2.56 12.95
N PRO A 134 5.73 2.74 13.12
CA PRO A 134 6.30 3.46 14.26
C PRO A 134 5.75 4.89 14.41
N GLU A 135 5.35 5.53 13.31
CA GLU A 135 4.88 6.91 13.30
C GLU A 135 3.49 7.09 13.96
N THR A 136 2.81 5.99 14.29
CA THR A 136 1.49 5.99 14.93
C THR A 136 1.52 5.44 16.35
N SER A 137 2.71 5.22 16.94
CA SER A 137 2.84 4.78 18.33
C SER A 137 2.53 5.90 19.32
N ASP A 138 1.24 6.18 19.52
CA ASP A 138 0.73 7.02 20.61
C ASP A 138 0.24 6.11 21.75
N GLU A 139 0.44 6.52 23.01
CA GLU A 139 -0.01 5.78 24.21
C GLU A 139 -1.53 5.64 24.28
N GLU A 140 -2.28 6.54 23.64
CA GLU A 140 -3.72 6.44 23.47
C GLU A 140 -4.08 5.74 22.15
N LEU A 141 -4.10 4.40 22.17
CA LEU A 141 -4.68 3.57 21.10
C LEU A 141 -6.22 3.67 21.09
N LYS A 142 -6.75 4.88 20.94
CA LYS A 142 -8.16 5.09 20.61
C LYS A 142 -8.31 4.81 19.10
N ASP A 143 -9.17 3.84 18.80
CA ASP A 143 -9.59 3.42 17.46
C ASP A 143 -8.49 2.83 16.55
N VAL A 144 -8.35 1.49 16.59
CA VAL A 144 -7.56 0.73 15.62
C VAL A 144 -8.35 0.63 14.30
N PHE A 145 -7.67 0.90 13.19
CA PHE A 145 -8.24 0.78 11.84
C PHE A 145 -7.29 0.04 10.89
N GLY A 146 -7.88 -0.60 9.90
CA GLY A 146 -7.16 -1.28 8.82
C GLY A 146 -6.90 -0.38 7.62
N LEU A 147 -5.93 -0.76 6.82
CA LEU A 147 -5.55 -0.07 5.59
C LEU A 147 -5.17 -1.08 4.50
N ALA A 148 -5.40 -0.71 3.25
CA ALA A 148 -4.96 -1.47 2.09
C ALA A 148 -3.86 -0.69 1.37
N VAL A 149 -2.81 -1.39 0.97
CA VAL A 149 -1.71 -0.85 0.17
C VAL A 149 -1.72 -1.56 -1.17
N THR A 150 -2.08 -0.84 -2.22
CA THR A 150 -2.03 -1.33 -3.59
C THR A 150 -0.80 -0.79 -4.30
N ILE A 151 0.09 -1.69 -4.71
CA ILE A 151 1.27 -1.41 -5.50
C ILE A 151 0.91 -1.62 -6.97
N VAL A 152 0.96 -0.54 -7.74
CA VAL A 152 0.67 -0.58 -9.17
C VAL A 152 1.98 -0.65 -9.94
N THR A 153 2.13 -1.68 -10.76
CA THR A 153 3.34 -1.91 -11.56
C THR A 153 3.03 -1.92 -13.06
N THR A 154 4.07 -1.99 -13.88
CA THR A 154 3.93 -2.21 -15.33
C THR A 154 4.00 -3.68 -15.74
N ALA A 155 4.11 -4.60 -14.77
CA ALA A 155 4.07 -6.03 -15.05
C ALA A 155 2.74 -6.42 -15.70
N LYS A 156 2.76 -7.47 -16.51
CA LYS A 156 1.58 -7.94 -17.25
C LYS A 156 0.97 -9.22 -16.69
N SER A 157 1.67 -9.89 -15.77
CA SER A 157 1.21 -11.14 -15.17
C SER A 157 1.44 -11.18 -13.66
N LYS A 158 0.70 -12.08 -13.01
CA LYS A 158 0.84 -12.40 -11.58
C LYS A 158 2.26 -12.85 -11.24
N ASP A 159 2.80 -13.77 -12.01
CA ASP A 159 4.13 -14.35 -11.76
C ASP A 159 5.23 -13.29 -11.89
N GLU A 160 5.09 -12.39 -12.86
CA GLU A 160 6.05 -11.32 -13.09
C GLU A 160 6.06 -10.31 -11.93
N VAL A 161 4.89 -9.90 -11.42
CA VAL A 161 4.84 -8.96 -10.29
C VAL A 161 5.37 -9.60 -9.00
N VAL A 162 5.08 -10.89 -8.75
CA VAL A 162 5.60 -11.61 -7.58
C VAL A 162 7.12 -11.76 -7.65
N ALA A 163 7.66 -12.16 -8.80
CA ALA A 163 9.11 -12.23 -9.01
C ALA A 163 9.76 -10.85 -8.82
N PHE A 164 9.19 -9.81 -9.43
CA PHE A 164 9.69 -8.44 -9.32
C PHE A 164 9.70 -7.93 -7.87
N LEU A 165 8.63 -8.14 -7.12
CA LEU A 165 8.55 -7.73 -5.72
C LEU A 165 9.50 -8.55 -4.83
N THR A 166 9.67 -9.84 -5.11
CA THR A 166 10.63 -10.71 -4.39
C THR A 166 12.06 -10.16 -4.55
N HIS A 167 12.44 -9.76 -5.76
CA HIS A 167 13.74 -9.13 -6.01
C HIS A 167 13.91 -7.76 -5.38
N LEU A 168 12.82 -7.03 -5.15
CA LEU A 168 12.84 -5.78 -4.39
C LEU A 168 12.95 -5.98 -2.87
N GLY A 169 12.99 -7.24 -2.40
CA GLY A 169 13.14 -7.59 -1.00
C GLY A 169 11.82 -7.75 -0.25
N PHE A 170 10.70 -7.92 -0.95
CA PHE A 170 9.43 -8.20 -0.28
C PHE A 170 9.44 -9.62 0.33
N PRO A 171 9.10 -9.76 1.62
CA PRO A 171 9.11 -11.03 2.33
C PRO A 171 7.85 -11.85 1.98
N PHE A 172 7.88 -12.59 0.87
CA PHE A 172 6.82 -13.55 0.54
C PHE A 172 6.90 -14.82 1.39
N ARG A 173 5.74 -15.37 1.74
CA ARG A 173 5.64 -16.68 2.37
C ARG A 173 6.02 -17.75 1.33
N LYS A 174 6.97 -18.62 1.69
CA LYS A 174 7.28 -19.85 0.94
C LYS A 174 6.34 -20.98 1.36
#